data_AF-A0A1G1VPI7-F1
#
_entry.id   AF-A0A1G1VPI7-F1
#
_cell.length_a   1.000
_cell.length_b   1.000
_cell.length_c   1.000
_cell.angle_alpha   90.00
_cell.angle_beta   90.00
_cell.angle_gamma   90.00
#
_symmetry.space_group_name_H-M   'P 1'
#
loop_
_entity.id
_entity.type
_entity.pdbx_description
1 polymer ?
#
loop_
_entity_poly.entity_id
_entity_poly.type
_entity_poly.pdbx_seq_one_letter_code
_entity_poly.pdbx_strand_id
1 'polypeptide(L)'
;MDQSQIIKILPKGLITIPKRFRQSLGLEENGLARVKQNAGRLIVEPVRTLPYPVRSYTDAEIDEFLELDNKESQELKKKGLL
;
A
#
# COMPACT_ATOMS: atom_id res chain seq x y z
N MET A 1 -3.29 -18.66 13.23
CA MET A 1 -4.45 -18.67 14.14
C MET A 1 -5.43 -17.64 13.64
N ASP A 2 -6.67 -18.04 13.36
CA ASP A 2 -7.72 -17.10 12.95
C ASP A 2 -8.11 -16.24 14.17
N GLN A 3 -7.94 -14.92 14.06
CA GLN A 3 -8.30 -13.99 15.12
C GLN A 3 -9.64 -13.35 14.77
N SER A 4 -10.73 -13.96 15.23
CA SER A 4 -12.09 -13.44 15.04
C SER A 4 -12.64 -12.92 16.37
N GLN A 5 -13.31 -11.76 16.34
CA GLN A 5 -14.03 -11.23 17.50
C GLN A 5 -15.38 -10.67 17.06
N ILE A 6 -16.45 -11.06 17.75
CA ILE A 6 -17.79 -10.52 17.53
C ILE A 6 -17.87 -9.16 18.25
N ILE A 7 -18.31 -8.14 17.53
CA ILE A 7 -18.49 -6.78 18.05
C ILE A 7 -19.90 -6.28 17.74
N LYS A 8 -20.41 -5.40 18.60
CA LYS A 8 -21.70 -4.76 18.38
C LYS A 8 -21.55 -3.64 17.36
N ILE A 9 -22.42 -3.63 16.36
CA ILE A 9 -22.57 -2.49 15.45
C ILE A 9 -23.34 -1.40 16.20
N LEU A 10 -22.74 -0.22 16.29
CA LEU A 10 -23.34 0.95 16.92
C LEU A 10 -24.30 1.65 15.93
N PRO A 11 -25.16 2.57 16.41
CA PRO A 11 -26.04 3.34 15.53
C PRO A 11 -25.26 4.02 14.39
N LYS A 12 -25.94 4.21 13.26
CA LYS A 12 -25.35 4.77 12.03
C LYS A 12 -24.23 3.92 11.41
N GLY A 13 -24.15 2.63 11.76
CA GLY A 13 -23.16 1.71 11.18
C GLY A 13 -21.75 1.92 11.72
N LEU A 14 -21.60 2.55 12.88
CA LEU A 14 -20.30 2.70 13.53
C LEU A 14 -19.80 1.35 14.05
N ILE A 15 -18.54 1.05 13.76
CA ILE A 15 -17.87 -0.18 14.20
C ILE A 15 -16.61 0.22 14.97
N THR A 16 -16.53 -0.19 16.23
CA THR A 16 -15.33 0.04 17.04
C THR A 16 -14.36 -1.11 16.84
N ILE A 17 -13.17 -0.82 16.31
CA ILE A 17 -12.13 -1.82 16.08
C ILE A 17 -11.40 -2.08 17.41
N PRO A 18 -11.41 -3.33 17.93
CA PRO A 18 -10.72 -3.66 19.18
C PRO A 18 -9.22 -3.33 19.12
N LYS A 19 -8.66 -2.95 20.27
CA LYS A 19 -7.26 -2.50 20.39
C LYS A 19 -6.24 -3.48 19.79
N ARG A 20 -6.47 -4.79 19.94
CA ARG A 20 -5.60 -5.85 19.40
C ARG A 20 -5.47 -5.74 17.88
N PHE A 21 -6.60 -5.64 17.17
CA PHE A 21 -6.63 -5.49 15.72
C PHE A 21 -6.00 -4.17 15.27
N ARG A 22 -6.31 -3.06 15.96
CA ARG A 22 -5.74 -1.75 15.65
C ARG A 22 -4.21 -1.76 15.65
N GLN A 23 -3.62 -2.33 16.70
CA GLN A 23 -2.16 -2.40 16.84
C GLN A 23 -1.53 -3.36 15.83
N SER A 24 -2.14 -4.53 15.59
CA SER A 24 -1.60 -5.51 14.64
C SER A 24 -1.66 -5.05 13.19
N LEU A 25 -2.70 -4.29 12.82
CA LEU A 25 -2.95 -3.84 11.45
C LEU A 25 -2.45 -2.41 11.19
N GLY A 26 -1.87 -1.74 12.20
CA GLY A 26 -1.40 -0.36 12.06
C GLY A 26 -2.51 0.65 11.76
N LEU A 27 -3.70 0.43 12.31
CA LEU A 27 -4.81 1.39 12.22
C LEU A 27 -4.62 2.46 13.31
N GLU A 28 -3.95 3.55 12.93
CA GLU A 28 -3.67 4.69 13.80
C GLU A 28 -4.92 5.54 14.08
N GLU A 29 -4.91 6.24 15.21
CA GLU A 29 -5.97 7.19 15.54
C GLU A 29 -5.94 8.36 14.56
N ASN A 30 -7.12 8.79 14.09
CA ASN A 30 -7.30 9.77 13.00
C ASN A 30 -6.68 9.38 11.65
N GLY A 31 -6.24 8.12 11.49
CA GLY A 31 -5.76 7.60 10.21
C GLY A 31 -6.89 7.34 9.21
N LEU A 32 -6.52 7.22 7.93
CA LEU A 32 -7.44 6.81 6.87
C LEU A 32 -7.42 5.29 6.71
N ALA A 33 -8.60 4.72 6.47
CA ALA A 33 -8.76 3.31 6.13
C ALA A 33 -9.53 3.18 4.82
N ARG A 34 -9.07 2.28 3.97
CA ARG A 34 -9.75 1.89 2.73
C ARG A 34 -10.73 0.78 3.06
N VAL A 35 -11.97 0.97 2.67
CA VAL A 35 -13.03 -0.02 2.83
C VAL A 35 -13.37 -0.56 1.44
N LYS A 36 -13.32 -1.88 1.28
CA LYS A 36 -13.71 -2.58 0.05
C LYS A 36 -14.74 -3.66 0.37
N GLN A 37 -15.69 -3.86 -0.53
CA GLN A 37 -16.59 -5.00 -0.48
C GLN A 37 -16.05 -6.10 -1.41
N ASN A 38 -15.88 -7.31 -0.89
CA ASN A 38 -15.44 -8.45 -1.68
C ASN A 38 -16.16 -9.72 -1.20
N ALA A 39 -16.85 -10.42 -2.12
CA ALA A 39 -17.53 -11.69 -1.85
C ALA A 39 -18.41 -11.68 -0.57
N GLY A 40 -19.20 -10.61 -0.37
CA GLY A 40 -20.06 -10.45 0.81
C GLY A 40 -19.32 -10.06 2.10
N ARG A 41 -18.01 -9.80 2.04
CA ARG A 41 -17.18 -9.36 3.17
C ARG A 41 -16.81 -7.89 3.01
N LEU A 42 -16.70 -7.21 4.14
CA LEU A 42 -16.13 -5.87 4.23
C LEU A 42 -14.66 -6.01 4.62
N ILE A 43 -13.75 -5.60 3.73
CA ILE A 43 -12.30 -5.61 3.96
C ILE A 43 -11.89 -4.18 4.31
N VAL A 44 -11.21 -4.02 5.44
CA VAL A 44 -10.69 -2.72 5.91
C VAL A 44 -9.18 -2.77 5.91
N GLU A 45 -8.55 -1.90 5.14
CA GLU A 45 -7.09 -1.82 4.96
C GLU A 45 -6.60 -0.45 5.44
N PRO A 46 -5.49 -0.36 6.20
CA PRO A 46 -4.89 0.93 6.53
C PRO A 46 -4.39 1.63 5.26
N VAL A 47 -4.59 2.94 5.16
CA VAL A 47 -4.03 3.74 4.05
C VAL A 47 -2.87 4.55 4.57
N ARG A 48 -1.68 4.25 4.06
CA ARG A 48 -0.51 5.11 4.27
C ARG A 48 -0.54 6.22 3.24
N THR A 49 -0.84 7.43 3.68
CA THR A 49 -0.67 8.62 2.85
C THR A 49 0.75 9.14 3.05
N LEU A 50 1.55 9.15 1.99
CA LEU A 50 2.80 9.90 2.00
C LEU A 50 2.45 11.40 1.94
N PRO A 51 3.10 12.27 2.74
CA PRO A 51 2.79 13.70 2.76
C PRO A 51 3.20 14.41 1.45
N TYR A 52 3.85 13.69 0.53
CA TYR A 52 4.27 14.16 -0.77
C TYR A 52 3.74 13.22 -1.87
N PRO A 53 3.44 13.75 -3.06
CA PRO A 53 3.02 12.94 -4.19
C PRO A 53 4.16 12.00 -4.59
N VAL A 54 3.89 10.70 -4.60
CA VAL A 54 4.77 9.71 -5.20
C VAL A 54 4.18 9.21 -6.50
N ARG A 55 4.99 9.23 -7.56
CA ARG A 55 4.64 8.55 -8.80
C ARG A 55 4.77 7.05 -8.55
N SER A 56 3.70 6.32 -8.85
CA SER A 56 3.74 4.86 -8.91
C SER A 56 4.16 4.49 -10.33
N TYR A 57 5.22 3.71 -10.48
CA TYR A 57 5.63 3.18 -11.78
C TYR A 57 4.99 1.82 -11.99
N THR A 58 4.53 1.57 -13.22
CA THR A 58 4.16 0.25 -13.69
C THR A 58 5.40 -0.60 -13.94
N ASP A 59 5.26 -1.93 -13.92
CA ASP A 59 6.38 -2.84 -14.20
C ASP A 59 7.00 -2.55 -15.58
N ALA A 60 6.17 -2.19 -16.58
CA ALA A 60 6.64 -1.81 -17.91
C ALA A 60 7.51 -0.53 -17.90
N GLU A 61 7.15 0.48 -17.10
CA GLU A 61 7.96 1.70 -16.96
C GLU A 61 9.29 1.41 -16.24
N ILE A 62 9.30 0.45 -15.31
CA ILE A 62 10.52 0.02 -14.62
C ILE A 62 11.46 -0.70 -15.61
N ASP A 63 10.92 -1.60 -16.42
CA ASP A 63 11.69 -2.34 -17.42
C ASP A 63 12.31 -1.41 -18.46
N GLU A 64 11.54 -0.45 -18.99
CA GLU A 64 12.02 0.56 -19.94
C GLU A 64 13.19 1.37 -19.35
N PHE A 65 13.09 1.75 -18.07
CA PHE A 65 14.14 2.50 -17.39
C PHE A 65 15.43 1.68 -17.24
N LEU A 66 15.31 0.41 -16.87
CA LEU A 66 16.45 -0.50 -16.72
C LEU A 66 17.12 -0.82 -18.06
N GLU A 67 16.36 -0.94 -19.14
CA GLU A 67 16.90 -1.14 -20.48
C GLU A 67 17.68 0.09 -20.98
N LEU A 68 17.15 1.28 -20.72
CA LEU A 68 17.79 2.54 -21.10
C LEU A 68 19.13 2.71 -20.36
N ASP A 69 19.13 2.51 -19.04
CA ASP A 69 20.33 2.61 -18.19
C ASP A 69 21.42 1.62 -18.62
N ASN A 70 21.04 0.38 -18.96
CA ASN A 70 21.97 -0.60 -19.49
C ASN A 70 22.58 -0.18 -20.83
N LYS A 71 21.79 0.36 -21.76
CA LYS A 71 22.29 0.84 -23.06
C LYS A 71 23.27 2.00 -22.87
N GLU A 72 22.92 2.99 -22.06
CA GLU A 72 23.76 4.14 -21.79
C GLU A 72 25.07 3.74 -21.09
N SER A 73 25.01 2.84 -20.11
CA SER A 73 26.19 2.29 -19.44
C SER A 73 27.16 1.60 -20.39
N GLN A 74 26.65 0.86 -21.37
CA GLN A 74 27.48 0.21 -22.39
C GLN A 74 28.10 1.22 -23.37
N GLU A 75 27.37 2.28 -23.73
CA GLU A 75 27.90 3.36 -24.57
C GLU A 75 28.99 4.17 -23.86
N LEU A 76 28.82 4.45 -22.56
CA LEU A 76 29.81 5.16 -21.75
C LEU A 76 31.11 4.35 -21.59
N LYS A 77 31.00 3.03 -21.36
CA LYS A 77 32.16 2.11 -21.37
C LYS A 77 32.90 2.11 -22.70
N LYS A 78 32.16 2.07 -23.82
CA LYS A 78 32.76 2.14 -25.17
C LYS A 78 33.49 3.46 -25.42
N LYS A 79 33.03 4.56 -24.80
CA LYS A 79 33.65 5.89 -24.88
C LYS A 79 34.77 6.09 -23.83
N GLY A 80 35.04 5.10 -22.97
CA GLY A 80 36.08 5.16 -21.93
C GLY A 80 35.78 6.16 -20.80
N LEU A 81 34.52 6.54 -20.62
CA LEU A 81 34.06 7.50 -19.62
C LEU A 81 33.56 6.81 -18.32
N LEU A 82 33.58 5.47 -18.31
CA LEU A 82 33.27 4.59 -17.18
C LEU A 82 34.20 3.37 -17.17
#